data_AF-A0A9P6YQ68-F1
#
_entry.id   AF-A0A9P6YQ68-F1
#
_cell.length_a   1.000
_cell.length_b   1.000
_cell.length_c   1.000
_cell.angle_alpha   90.00
_cell.angle_beta   90.00
_cell.angle_gamma   90.00
#
_symmetry.space_group_name_H-M   'P 1'
#
loop_
_entity.id
_entity.type
_entity.pdbx_description
1 polymer ?
#
loop_
_entity_poly.entity_id
_entity_poly.type
_entity_poly.pdbx_seq_one_letter_code
_entity_poly.pdbx_strand_id
1 'polypeptide(L)'
;MVDARLPNGGRLNAIISPLAVDGPMVSIRKCRKDPFTPDALLAKGTFDAPMQALLKAMVLGRCNILVSGGTSSGKTSLLNALASYVPPNERVITVEDTAELSLNHPHVVRLESRIGGAEGHGAVSIRDLVRNSLRMRPDRIVVGEVRGAEVLEMLQAMNTGHDGSMATIHANSPRDCLYRIEMLAGFAGFQGSEDSLRRQIASAIDFIVQISRLGSGRRVLVSITEITGVSDNLITTQEMFRHELQIDANGREIDRWIGLGFQPHSHKLEPFRQLLRESLYGDY
;
A
#
# COMPACT_ATOMS: atom_id res chain seq x y z
N MET A 1 -3.64 -13.81 -27.82
CA MET A 1 -3.04 -12.92 -26.81
C MET A 1 -2.35 -13.79 -25.78
N VAL A 2 -1.21 -13.36 -25.24
CA VAL A 2 -0.50 -14.06 -24.17
C VAL A 2 0.10 -13.05 -23.18
N ASP A 3 0.03 -13.38 -21.90
CA ASP A 3 0.78 -12.73 -20.83
C ASP A 3 1.80 -13.73 -20.29
N ALA A 4 3.06 -13.31 -20.18
CA ALA A 4 4.17 -14.16 -19.77
C ALA A 4 5.17 -13.42 -18.87
N ARG A 5 5.95 -14.20 -18.13
CA ARG A 5 7.04 -13.72 -17.29
C ARG A 5 8.38 -14.00 -17.95
N LEU A 6 9.22 -12.98 -18.04
CA LEU A 6 10.59 -13.09 -18.53
C LEU A 6 11.52 -13.64 -17.43
N PRO A 7 12.65 -14.29 -17.78
CA PRO A 7 13.60 -14.82 -16.80
C PRO A 7 14.16 -13.77 -15.83
N ASN A 8 14.17 -12.49 -16.22
CA ASN A 8 14.62 -11.37 -15.40
C ASN A 8 13.51 -10.78 -14.50
N GLY A 9 12.33 -11.43 -14.43
CA GLY A 9 11.17 -10.95 -13.67
C GLY A 9 10.35 -9.86 -14.38
N GLY A 10 10.74 -9.42 -15.58
CA GLY A 10 9.92 -8.53 -16.39
C GLY A 10 8.63 -9.21 -16.87
N ARG A 11 7.61 -8.41 -17.18
CA ARG A 11 6.36 -8.91 -17.81
C ARG A 11 6.40 -8.70 -19.31
N LEU A 12 5.84 -9.65 -20.05
CA LEU A 12 5.61 -9.58 -21.47
C LEU A 12 4.12 -9.78 -21.74
N ASN A 13 3.52 -8.84 -22.46
CA ASN A 13 2.22 -9.02 -23.10
C ASN A 13 2.45 -9.06 -24.61
N ALA A 14 1.87 -10.05 -25.29
CA ALA A 14 1.91 -10.14 -26.74
C ALA A 14 0.54 -10.44 -27.35
N ILE A 15 0.21 -9.72 -28.42
CA ILE A 15 -1.05 -9.82 -29.16
C ILE A 15 -0.70 -10.03 -30.63
N ILE A 16 -1.32 -11.02 -31.27
CA ILE A 16 -1.11 -11.36 -32.69
C ILE A 16 -2.44 -11.32 -33.44
N SER A 17 -2.39 -11.38 -34.77
CA SER A 17 -3.56 -11.50 -35.64
C SER A 17 -4.48 -12.67 -35.23
N PRO A 18 -5.82 -12.54 -35.33
CA PRO A 18 -6.58 -11.40 -35.86
C PRO A 18 -6.82 -10.25 -34.86
N LEU A 19 -6.40 -10.40 -33.59
CA LEU A 19 -6.63 -9.39 -32.55
C LEU A 19 -5.76 -8.14 -32.73
N ALA A 20 -4.57 -8.29 -33.29
CA ALA A 20 -3.69 -7.20 -33.66
C ALA A 20 -3.73 -7.00 -35.18
N VAL A 21 -4.63 -6.12 -35.63
CA VAL A 21 -4.96 -5.89 -37.05
C VAL A 21 -3.74 -5.40 -37.84
N ASP A 22 -2.92 -4.55 -37.24
CA ASP A 22 -1.73 -3.95 -37.87
C ASP A 22 -0.46 -4.80 -37.70
N GLY A 23 -0.59 -6.04 -37.22
CA GLY A 23 0.53 -6.96 -36.98
C GLY A 23 0.83 -7.21 -35.49
N PRO A 24 1.81 -8.07 -35.17
CA PRO A 24 2.11 -8.45 -33.79
C PRO A 24 2.51 -7.27 -32.90
N MET A 25 1.84 -7.13 -31.75
CA MET A 25 2.12 -6.11 -30.74
C MET A 25 2.76 -6.77 -29.52
N VAL A 26 3.87 -6.19 -29.01
CA VAL A 26 4.57 -6.68 -27.82
C VAL A 26 4.84 -5.52 -26.85
N SER A 27 4.46 -5.69 -25.60
CA SER A 27 4.75 -4.75 -24.51
C SER A 27 5.58 -5.43 -23.43
N ILE A 28 6.72 -4.82 -23.05
CA ILE A 28 7.61 -5.33 -22.01
C ILE A 28 7.68 -4.35 -20.85
N ARG A 29 7.29 -4.80 -19.66
CA ARG A 29 7.47 -4.06 -18.40
C ARG A 29 8.67 -4.60 -17.65
N LYS A 30 9.76 -3.83 -17.60
CA LYS A 30 10.97 -4.19 -16.85
C LYS A 30 10.70 -4.19 -15.35
N CYS A 31 11.14 -5.23 -14.64
CA CYS A 31 11.19 -5.22 -13.19
C CYS A 31 12.51 -4.57 -12.75
N ARG A 32 12.45 -3.68 -11.76
CA ARG A 32 13.66 -3.07 -11.20
C ARG A 32 14.30 -4.06 -10.23
N LYS A 33 15.59 -4.33 -10.42
CA LYS A 33 16.34 -5.25 -9.55
C LYS A 33 16.55 -4.68 -8.14
N ASP A 34 16.87 -3.39 -8.04
CA ASP A 34 17.15 -2.73 -6.77
C ASP A 34 15.94 -1.91 -6.29
N PRO A 35 15.28 -2.33 -5.18
CA PRO A 35 14.20 -1.56 -4.59
C PRO A 35 14.71 -0.23 -4.01
N PHE A 36 13.85 0.77 -3.91
CA PHE A 36 14.21 2.01 -3.20
C PHE A 36 14.27 1.74 -1.70
N THR A 37 15.32 2.24 -1.05
CA THR A 37 15.37 2.34 0.41
C THR A 37 14.58 3.57 0.87
N PRO A 38 14.12 3.60 2.14
CA PRO A 38 13.51 4.81 2.70
C PRO A 38 14.39 6.06 2.56
N ASP A 39 15.70 5.94 2.81
CA ASP A 39 16.63 7.06 2.68
C ASP A 39 16.79 7.52 1.22
N ALA A 40 16.71 6.59 0.26
CA ALA A 40 16.71 6.95 -1.15
C ALA A 40 15.42 7.68 -1.58
N LEU A 41 14.29 7.40 -0.93
CA LEU A 41 13.04 8.15 -1.16
C LEU A 41 13.07 9.53 -0.48
N LEU A 42 13.64 9.63 0.72
CA LEU A 42 13.90 10.90 1.41
C LEU A 42 14.80 11.80 0.54
N ALA A 43 15.93 11.28 0.05
CA ALA A 43 16.86 12.01 -0.81
C ALA A 43 16.24 12.44 -2.15
N LYS A 44 15.18 11.77 -2.59
CA LYS A 44 14.41 12.14 -3.80
C LYS A 44 13.30 13.15 -3.52
N GLY A 45 13.09 13.55 -2.26
CA GLY A 45 12.01 14.44 -1.86
C GLY A 45 10.63 13.80 -1.98
N THR A 46 10.52 12.48 -1.79
CA THR A 46 9.20 11.83 -1.76
C THR A 46 8.44 12.15 -0.47
N PHE A 47 9.17 12.37 0.62
CA PHE A 47 8.69 12.83 1.93
C PHE A 47 9.87 13.50 2.66
N ASP A 48 9.62 14.11 3.82
CA ASP A 48 10.65 14.71 4.67
C ASP A 48 11.00 13.83 5.89
N ALA A 49 11.95 14.28 6.70
CA ALA A 49 12.45 13.52 7.86
C ALA A 49 11.37 13.28 8.95
N PRO A 50 10.53 14.27 9.33
CA PRO A 50 9.41 14.05 10.23
C PRO A 50 8.45 12.96 9.73
N MET A 51 8.09 12.97 8.44
CA MET A 51 7.28 11.92 7.86
C MET A 51 7.99 10.56 7.85
N GLN A 52 9.29 10.51 7.56
CA GLN A 52 10.07 9.27 7.61
C GLN A 52 10.04 8.65 9.02
N ALA A 53 10.19 9.47 10.06
CA ALA A 53 10.12 9.02 11.45
C ALA A 53 8.74 8.42 11.77
N LEU A 54 7.65 9.07 11.35
CA LEU A 54 6.30 8.55 11.52
C LEU A 54 6.09 7.23 10.75
N LEU A 55 6.48 7.17 9.48
CA LEU A 55 6.36 5.97 8.66
C LEU A 55 7.13 4.79 9.27
N LYS A 56 8.34 5.04 9.79
CA LYS A 56 9.14 4.03 10.49
C LYS A 56 8.44 3.55 11.77
N ALA A 57 7.92 4.48 12.58
CA ALA A 57 7.16 4.15 13.79
C ALA A 57 5.90 3.33 13.48
N MET A 58 5.17 3.67 12.41
CA MET A 58 4.00 2.91 11.95
C MET A 58 4.34 1.45 11.62
N VAL A 59 5.46 1.21 10.92
CA VAL A 59 5.88 -0.17 10.60
C VAL A 59 6.33 -0.91 11.86
N LEU A 60 7.15 -0.28 12.72
CA LEU A 60 7.66 -0.92 13.94
C LEU A 60 6.56 -1.16 14.98
N GLY A 61 5.58 -0.26 15.08
CA GLY A 61 4.40 -0.39 15.93
C GLY A 61 3.36 -1.40 15.41
N ARG A 62 3.60 -2.01 14.25
CA ARG A 62 2.67 -2.96 13.60
C ARG A 62 1.31 -2.31 13.25
N CYS A 63 1.33 -1.04 12.83
CA CYS A 63 0.15 -0.42 12.23
C CYS A 63 -0.15 -1.10 10.88
N ASN A 64 -1.43 -1.35 10.60
CA ASN A 64 -1.90 -1.80 9.30
C ASN A 64 -1.96 -0.60 8.35
N ILE A 65 -1.22 -0.67 7.25
CA ILE A 65 -1.00 0.49 6.35
C ILE A 65 -1.54 0.19 4.95
N LEU A 66 -2.39 1.08 4.45
CA LEU A 66 -2.76 1.12 3.05
C LEU A 66 -1.99 2.20 2.31
N VAL A 67 -1.22 1.78 1.30
CA VAL A 67 -0.56 2.71 0.38
C VAL A 67 -1.51 2.98 -0.79
N SER A 68 -2.04 4.19 -0.85
CA SER A 68 -3.01 4.61 -1.85
C SER A 68 -2.43 5.59 -2.86
N GLY A 69 -2.92 5.59 -4.09
CA GLY A 69 -2.44 6.47 -5.16
C GLY A 69 -2.86 6.06 -6.56
N GLY A 70 -2.78 7.00 -7.50
CA GLY A 70 -3.08 6.76 -8.91
C GLY A 70 -2.12 5.78 -9.59
N THR A 71 -2.38 5.44 -10.85
CA THR A 71 -1.47 4.63 -11.67
C THR A 71 -0.09 5.28 -11.78
N SER A 72 0.97 4.48 -11.67
CA SER A 72 2.38 4.93 -11.76
C SER A 72 2.84 5.95 -10.70
N SER A 73 2.04 6.19 -9.65
CA SER A 73 2.38 7.07 -8.51
C SER A 73 3.54 6.56 -7.65
N GLY A 74 3.85 5.26 -7.72
CA GLY A 74 4.93 4.64 -6.95
C GLY A 74 4.50 3.85 -5.72
N LYS A 75 3.21 3.51 -5.59
CA LYS A 75 2.66 2.72 -4.47
C LYS A 75 3.52 1.50 -4.09
N THR A 76 3.78 0.61 -5.04
CA THR A 76 4.55 -0.62 -4.80
C THR A 76 5.99 -0.32 -4.39
N SER A 77 6.60 0.73 -4.94
CA SER A 77 7.95 1.16 -4.55
C SER A 77 7.99 1.69 -3.12
N LEU A 78 6.99 2.50 -2.73
CA LEU A 78 6.86 2.99 -1.37
C LEU A 78 6.58 1.85 -0.39
N LEU A 79 5.64 0.96 -0.72
CA LEU A 79 5.33 -0.21 0.10
C LEU A 79 6.58 -1.06 0.34
N ASN A 80 7.38 -1.31 -0.71
CA ASN A 80 8.62 -2.07 -0.60
C ASN A 80 9.64 -1.35 0.33
N ALA A 81 9.78 -0.03 0.19
CA ALA A 81 10.61 0.75 1.10
C ALA A 81 10.13 0.66 2.55
N LEU A 82 8.82 0.79 2.81
CA LEU A 82 8.25 0.66 4.16
C LEU A 82 8.47 -0.75 4.73
N ALA A 83 8.31 -1.78 3.91
CA ALA A 83 8.54 -3.17 4.31
C ALA A 83 9.99 -3.47 4.71
N SER A 84 10.96 -2.62 4.33
CA SER A 84 12.35 -2.73 4.84
C SER A 84 12.51 -2.38 6.32
N TYR A 85 11.53 -1.70 6.92
CA TYR A 85 11.52 -1.43 8.36
C TYR A 85 10.97 -2.60 9.19
N VAL A 86 10.45 -3.66 8.55
CA VAL A 86 9.97 -4.84 9.27
C VAL A 86 11.14 -5.51 10.00
N PRO A 87 11.02 -5.80 11.31
CA PRO A 87 12.06 -6.46 12.08
C PRO A 87 12.44 -7.84 11.52
N PRO A 88 13.74 -8.19 11.46
CA PRO A 88 14.24 -9.39 10.78
C PRO A 88 13.74 -10.72 11.38
N ASN A 89 13.26 -10.70 12.62
CA ASN A 89 12.68 -11.85 13.31
C ASN A 89 11.21 -12.13 12.93
N GLU A 90 10.58 -11.26 12.17
CA GLU A 90 9.19 -11.42 11.75
C GLU A 90 9.07 -12.14 10.40
N ARG A 91 8.08 -13.02 10.26
CA ARG A 91 7.79 -13.71 9.00
C ARG A 91 6.84 -12.90 8.14
N VAL A 92 7.30 -12.51 6.96
CA VAL A 92 6.51 -11.72 6.00
C VAL A 92 6.06 -12.59 4.84
N ILE A 93 4.77 -12.53 4.51
CA ILE A 93 4.23 -13.19 3.30
C ILE A 93 3.76 -12.12 2.32
N THR A 94 4.34 -12.09 1.11
CA THR A 94 3.84 -11.23 0.03
C THR A 94 2.87 -12.02 -0.85
N VAL A 95 1.78 -11.37 -1.26
CA VAL A 95 0.79 -11.92 -2.18
C VAL A 95 0.55 -10.93 -3.31
N GLU A 96 0.87 -11.32 -4.55
CA GLU A 96 0.83 -10.43 -5.71
C GLU A 96 0.27 -11.15 -6.94
N ASP A 97 -0.27 -10.41 -7.91
CA ASP A 97 -0.57 -11.01 -9.21
C ASP A 97 0.65 -11.34 -10.03
N THR A 98 1.69 -10.55 -9.85
CA THR A 98 3.02 -10.84 -10.34
C THR A 98 3.96 -10.26 -9.33
N ALA A 99 4.94 -11.05 -8.93
CA ALA A 99 5.84 -10.73 -7.85
C ALA A 99 6.76 -9.55 -8.25
N GLU A 100 6.37 -8.33 -7.89
CA GLU A 100 7.13 -7.10 -8.06
C GLU A 100 7.85 -6.70 -6.78
N LEU A 101 7.33 -7.10 -5.61
CA LEU A 101 7.97 -6.85 -4.33
C LEU A 101 9.25 -7.67 -4.22
N SER A 102 10.35 -6.97 -3.97
CA SER A 102 11.66 -7.52 -3.67
C SER A 102 12.04 -7.01 -2.29
N LEU A 103 11.54 -7.71 -1.26
CA LEU A 103 11.81 -7.37 0.13
C LEU A 103 13.18 -7.93 0.50
N ASN A 104 14.12 -7.07 0.90
CA ASN A 104 15.39 -7.51 1.47
C ASN A 104 15.18 -7.91 2.95
N HIS A 105 14.36 -8.94 3.16
CA HIS A 105 13.96 -9.43 4.48
C HIS A 105 14.35 -10.92 4.60
N PRO A 106 15.01 -11.35 5.68
CA PRO A 106 15.54 -12.70 5.76
C PRO A 106 14.44 -13.78 5.79
N HIS A 107 13.26 -13.46 6.33
CA HIS A 107 12.15 -14.39 6.51
C HIS A 107 10.94 -14.01 5.63
N VAL A 108 11.12 -13.97 4.31
CA VAL A 108 10.06 -13.64 3.34
C VAL A 108 9.58 -14.86 2.55
N VAL A 109 8.26 -15.03 2.43
CA VAL A 109 7.64 -15.97 1.49
C VAL A 109 6.88 -15.19 0.43
N ARG A 110 7.12 -15.50 -0.85
CA ARG A 110 6.52 -14.80 -1.98
C ARG A 110 5.50 -15.68 -2.66
N LEU A 111 4.24 -15.24 -2.67
CA LEU A 111 3.12 -15.91 -3.32
C LEU A 111 2.67 -15.09 -4.53
N GLU A 112 2.44 -15.78 -5.64
CA GLU A 112 2.03 -15.18 -6.91
C GLU A 112 0.74 -15.85 -7.37
N SER A 113 -0.25 -15.04 -7.77
CA SER A 113 -1.49 -15.55 -8.33
C SER A 113 -1.23 -16.25 -9.66
N ARG A 114 -2.08 -17.21 -10.02
CA ARG A 114 -1.94 -17.98 -11.25
C ARG A 114 -3.21 -17.84 -12.07
N ILE A 115 -3.06 -17.37 -13.30
CA ILE A 115 -4.14 -17.39 -14.28
C ILE A 115 -4.38 -18.86 -14.68
N GLY A 116 -5.64 -19.28 -14.74
CA GLY A 116 -6.00 -20.63 -15.17
C GLY A 116 -5.61 -20.88 -16.64
N GLY A 117 -5.60 -22.16 -17.04
CA GLY A 117 -5.44 -22.54 -18.44
C GLY A 117 -6.61 -22.06 -19.31
N ALA A 118 -6.61 -22.41 -20.61
CA ALA A 118 -7.66 -22.02 -21.55
C ALA A 118 -9.08 -22.43 -21.09
N GLU A 119 -9.19 -23.52 -20.33
CA GLU A 119 -10.45 -24.02 -19.75
C GLU A 119 -10.71 -23.51 -18.32
N GLY A 120 -9.94 -22.54 -17.84
CA GLY A 120 -10.05 -21.96 -16.49
C GLY A 120 -9.50 -22.84 -15.36
N HIS A 121 -9.15 -24.11 -15.64
CA HIS A 121 -8.56 -24.99 -14.65
C HIS A 121 -7.21 -24.49 -14.11
N GLY A 122 -7.02 -24.67 -12.81
CA GLY A 122 -5.78 -24.33 -12.11
C GLY A 122 -5.62 -22.84 -11.76
N ALA A 123 -6.63 -22.00 -11.95
CA ALA A 123 -6.58 -20.62 -11.46
C ALA A 123 -6.39 -20.57 -9.94
N VAL A 124 -5.52 -19.68 -9.47
CA VAL A 124 -5.30 -19.41 -8.04
C VAL A 124 -5.35 -17.90 -7.87
N SER A 125 -6.39 -17.40 -7.21
CA SER A 125 -6.59 -15.96 -7.05
C SER A 125 -5.77 -15.39 -5.90
N ILE A 126 -5.59 -14.06 -5.85
CA ILE A 126 -5.02 -13.38 -4.67
C ILE A 126 -5.84 -13.73 -3.43
N ARG A 127 -7.17 -13.77 -3.54
CA ARG A 127 -8.06 -14.14 -2.43
C ARG A 127 -7.70 -15.51 -1.86
N ASP A 128 -7.48 -16.51 -2.71
CA ASP A 128 -7.10 -17.86 -2.28
C ASP A 128 -5.74 -17.86 -1.57
N LEU A 129 -4.78 -17.10 -2.09
CA LEU A 129 -3.44 -16.98 -1.51
C LEU A 129 -3.44 -16.24 -0.17
N VAL A 130 -4.21 -15.17 -0.02
CA VAL A 130 -4.38 -14.47 1.27
C VAL A 130 -5.04 -15.40 2.28
N ARG A 131 -6.07 -16.14 1.89
CA ARG A 131 -6.69 -17.12 2.78
C ARG A 131 -5.72 -18.23 3.19
N ASN A 132 -4.90 -18.72 2.25
CA ASN A 132 -3.91 -19.73 2.52
C ASN A 132 -2.77 -19.20 3.41
N SER A 133 -2.37 -17.94 3.24
CA SER A 133 -1.26 -17.35 4.00
C SER A 133 -1.55 -17.31 5.50
N LEU A 134 -2.82 -17.16 5.91
CA LEU A 134 -3.24 -17.26 7.32
C LEU A 134 -2.86 -18.59 8.00
N ARG A 135 -2.66 -19.67 7.22
CA ARG A 135 -2.23 -20.98 7.73
C ARG A 135 -0.71 -21.15 7.77
N MET A 136 0.03 -20.18 7.26
CA MET A 136 1.48 -20.22 7.12
C MET A 136 2.20 -19.51 8.30
N ARG A 137 1.45 -19.22 9.37
CA ARG A 137 1.89 -18.49 10.57
C ARG A 137 2.67 -17.21 10.21
N PRO A 138 2.09 -16.29 9.41
CA PRO A 138 2.75 -15.01 9.15
C PRO A 138 2.74 -14.12 10.39
N ASP A 139 3.77 -13.29 10.54
CA ASP A 139 3.67 -12.10 11.39
C ASP A 139 3.00 -10.96 10.62
N ARG A 140 3.27 -10.85 9.32
CA ARG A 140 2.69 -9.82 8.42
C ARG A 140 2.30 -10.40 7.07
N ILE A 141 1.20 -9.90 6.53
CA ILE A 141 0.78 -10.17 5.16
C ILE A 141 0.86 -8.87 4.36
N VAL A 142 1.52 -8.95 3.20
CA VAL A 142 1.67 -7.82 2.28
C VAL A 142 0.95 -8.15 0.98
N VAL A 143 -0.13 -7.43 0.70
CA VAL A 143 -0.91 -7.60 -0.54
C VAL A 143 -0.45 -6.57 -1.56
N GLY A 144 0.13 -7.03 -2.68
CA GLY A 144 0.75 -6.17 -3.68
C GLY A 144 -0.19 -5.09 -4.22
N GLU A 145 -1.43 -5.46 -4.55
CA GLU A 145 -2.49 -4.53 -4.94
C GLU A 145 -3.86 -5.16 -4.68
N VAL A 146 -4.76 -4.41 -4.06
CA VAL A 146 -6.15 -4.79 -3.82
C VAL A 146 -7.04 -4.18 -4.90
N ARG A 147 -7.71 -5.06 -5.64
CA ARG A 147 -8.54 -4.77 -6.81
C ARG A 147 -9.87 -5.50 -6.83
N GLY A 148 -10.07 -6.49 -5.95
CA GLY A 148 -11.24 -7.37 -5.97
C GLY A 148 -11.51 -8.05 -4.64
N ALA A 149 -11.95 -9.31 -4.73
CA ALA A 149 -12.52 -10.07 -3.62
C ALA A 149 -11.55 -10.40 -2.48
N GLU A 150 -10.24 -10.28 -2.71
CA GLU A 150 -9.21 -10.37 -1.68
C GLU A 150 -9.34 -9.31 -0.58
N VAL A 151 -10.08 -8.22 -0.82
CA VAL A 151 -10.30 -7.16 0.17
C VAL A 151 -10.89 -7.72 1.47
N LEU A 152 -11.80 -8.70 1.41
CA LEU A 152 -12.41 -9.28 2.61
C LEU A 152 -11.39 -10.10 3.41
N GLU A 153 -10.56 -10.89 2.73
CA GLU A 153 -9.53 -11.70 3.39
C GLU A 153 -8.41 -10.81 3.94
N MET A 154 -8.08 -9.70 3.25
CA MET A 154 -7.16 -8.69 3.76
C MET A 154 -7.69 -8.03 5.04
N LEU A 155 -8.93 -7.53 5.02
CA LEU A 155 -9.58 -6.94 6.20
C LEU A 155 -9.68 -7.95 7.34
N GLN A 156 -9.94 -9.23 7.04
CA GLN A 156 -9.95 -10.29 8.03
C GLN A 156 -8.55 -10.52 8.62
N ALA A 157 -7.52 -10.61 7.79
CA ALA A 157 -6.14 -10.79 8.24
C ALA A 157 -5.71 -9.66 9.19
N MET A 158 -5.99 -8.41 8.79
CA MET A 158 -5.67 -7.20 9.55
C MET A 158 -6.42 -7.11 10.89
N ASN A 159 -7.61 -7.70 10.99
CA ASN A 159 -8.36 -7.77 12.24
C ASN A 159 -8.00 -8.99 13.12
N THR A 160 -7.38 -10.04 12.57
CA THR A 160 -7.21 -11.34 13.26
C THR A 160 -5.74 -11.68 13.51
N GLY A 161 -5.04 -10.82 14.24
CA GLY A 161 -3.72 -11.12 14.79
C GLY A 161 -2.55 -11.08 13.81
N HIS A 162 -2.76 -10.54 12.60
CA HIS A 162 -1.70 -10.29 11.61
C HIS A 162 -1.44 -8.79 11.47
N ASP A 163 -1.29 -8.13 12.61
CA ASP A 163 -0.98 -6.69 12.70
C ASP A 163 0.34 -6.35 12.01
N GLY A 164 0.39 -5.15 11.44
CA GLY A 164 1.54 -4.64 10.68
C GLY A 164 1.48 -5.03 9.21
N SER A 165 0.33 -5.56 8.76
CA SER A 165 0.07 -5.91 7.38
C SER A 165 -0.05 -4.66 6.50
N MET A 166 0.32 -4.80 5.23
CA MET A 166 0.33 -3.68 4.30
C MET A 166 -0.33 -4.07 2.99
N ALA A 167 -0.97 -3.11 2.33
CA ALA A 167 -1.43 -3.33 0.96
C ALA A 167 -1.36 -2.07 0.14
N THR A 168 -1.34 -2.21 -1.19
CA THR A 168 -1.60 -1.07 -2.08
C THR A 168 -3.02 -1.09 -2.63
N ILE A 169 -3.55 0.09 -2.92
CA ILE A 169 -4.87 0.25 -3.53
C ILE A 169 -4.88 1.48 -4.44
N HIS A 170 -5.56 1.39 -5.57
CA HIS A 170 -5.70 2.54 -6.47
C HIS A 170 -6.82 3.47 -6.00
N ALA A 171 -6.48 4.65 -5.49
CA ALA A 171 -7.45 5.72 -5.22
C ALA A 171 -6.80 7.11 -5.36
N ASN A 172 -7.64 8.12 -5.59
CA ASN A 172 -7.19 9.50 -5.84
C ASN A 172 -7.05 10.31 -4.55
N SER A 173 -7.68 9.85 -3.46
CA SER A 173 -7.61 10.46 -2.13
C SER A 173 -7.77 9.40 -1.03
N PRO A 174 -7.41 9.70 0.24
CA PRO A 174 -7.71 8.82 1.37
C PRO A 174 -9.22 8.52 1.53
N ARG A 175 -10.08 9.48 1.23
CA ARG A 175 -11.55 9.28 1.27
C ARG A 175 -12.02 8.33 0.17
N ASP A 176 -11.51 8.50 -1.06
CA ASP A 176 -11.81 7.58 -2.16
C ASP A 176 -11.27 6.17 -1.89
N CYS A 177 -10.15 6.06 -1.17
CA CYS A 177 -9.59 4.79 -0.74
C CYS A 177 -10.58 4.02 0.13
N LEU A 178 -11.17 4.68 1.15
CA LEU A 178 -12.19 4.07 2.01
C LEU A 178 -13.43 3.67 1.22
N TYR A 179 -13.96 4.57 0.38
CA TYR A 179 -15.11 4.27 -0.47
C TYR A 179 -14.85 3.07 -1.40
N ARG A 180 -13.64 2.99 -1.96
CA ARG A 180 -13.24 1.88 -2.81
C ARG A 180 -13.20 0.56 -2.05
N ILE A 181 -12.72 0.54 -0.80
CA ILE A 181 -12.73 -0.66 0.03
C ILE A 181 -14.17 -1.10 0.32
N GLU A 182 -15.06 -0.17 0.67
CA GLU A 182 -16.49 -0.47 0.88
C GLU A 182 -17.11 -1.10 -0.38
N MET A 183 -16.89 -0.48 -1.55
CA MET A 183 -17.38 -0.96 -2.83
C MET A 183 -16.82 -2.36 -3.19
N LEU A 184 -15.51 -2.56 -3.05
CA LEU A 184 -14.88 -3.85 -3.32
C LEU A 184 -15.42 -4.94 -2.38
N ALA A 185 -15.63 -4.61 -1.11
CA ALA A 185 -16.19 -5.54 -0.14
C ALA A 185 -17.64 -5.92 -0.48
N GLY A 186 -18.45 -4.95 -0.93
CA GLY A 186 -19.79 -5.20 -1.47
C GLY A 186 -19.76 -6.17 -2.64
N PHE A 187 -18.92 -5.93 -3.65
CA PHE A 187 -18.76 -6.83 -4.81
C PHE A 187 -18.18 -8.20 -4.44
N ALA A 188 -17.38 -8.28 -3.38
CA ALA A 188 -16.83 -9.52 -2.85
C ALA A 188 -17.88 -10.38 -2.12
N GLY A 189 -19.10 -9.88 -1.96
CA GLY A 189 -20.22 -10.57 -1.33
C GLY A 189 -20.23 -10.44 0.19
N PHE A 190 -19.82 -9.30 0.75
CA PHE A 190 -20.00 -9.02 2.17
C PHE A 190 -21.47 -9.17 2.58
N GLN A 191 -21.75 -9.94 3.64
CA GLN A 191 -23.11 -10.32 4.06
C GLN A 191 -23.65 -9.51 5.25
N GLY A 192 -22.89 -8.57 5.79
CA GLY A 192 -23.30 -7.72 6.91
C GLY A 192 -23.94 -6.39 6.47
N SER A 193 -24.34 -5.56 7.44
CA SER A 193 -24.78 -4.18 7.19
C SER A 193 -23.60 -3.27 6.81
N GLU A 194 -23.89 -2.14 6.15
CA GLU A 194 -22.87 -1.10 5.87
C GLU A 194 -22.18 -0.62 7.16
N ASP A 195 -22.93 -0.42 8.23
CA ASP A 195 -22.40 -0.03 9.54
C ASP A 195 -21.38 -1.05 10.07
N SER A 196 -21.68 -2.35 9.91
CA SER A 196 -20.76 -3.42 10.30
C SER A 196 -19.51 -3.42 9.43
N LEU A 197 -19.64 -3.17 8.12
CA LEU A 197 -18.51 -3.09 7.21
C LEU A 197 -17.61 -1.91 7.57
N ARG A 198 -18.16 -0.73 7.81
CA ARG A 198 -17.39 0.47 8.20
C ARG A 198 -16.64 0.26 9.50
N ARG A 199 -17.25 -0.37 10.50
CA ARG A 199 -16.58 -0.76 11.74
C ARG A 199 -15.44 -1.75 11.49
N GLN A 200 -15.66 -2.73 10.62
CA GLN A 200 -14.61 -3.70 10.27
C GLN A 200 -13.43 -3.05 9.54
N ILE A 201 -13.70 -2.10 8.63
CA ILE A 201 -12.68 -1.31 7.92
C ILE A 201 -11.91 -0.45 8.92
N ALA A 202 -12.61 0.28 9.78
CA ALA A 202 -12.00 1.17 10.77
C ALA A 202 -11.17 0.43 11.83
N SER A 203 -11.56 -0.80 12.17
CA SER A 203 -10.80 -1.68 13.05
C SER A 203 -9.57 -2.29 12.35
N ALA A 204 -9.66 -2.55 11.04
CA ALA A 204 -8.60 -3.22 10.30
C ALA A 204 -7.44 -2.28 9.95
N ILE A 205 -7.73 -1.05 9.55
CA ILE A 205 -6.75 -0.15 8.94
C ILE A 205 -6.39 0.95 9.92
N ASP A 206 -5.11 1.07 10.26
CA ASP A 206 -4.64 2.15 11.12
C ASP A 206 -4.35 3.42 10.29
N PHE A 207 -3.71 3.27 9.12
CA PHE A 207 -3.28 4.41 8.32
C PHE A 207 -3.47 4.23 6.80
N ILE A 208 -3.75 5.33 6.13
CA ILE A 208 -3.68 5.48 4.67
C ILE A 208 -2.54 6.44 4.34
N VAL A 209 -1.58 5.97 3.55
CA VAL A 209 -0.47 6.77 3.02
C VAL A 209 -0.72 7.04 1.54
N GLN A 210 -1.07 8.28 1.22
CA GLN A 210 -1.42 8.71 -0.14
C GLN A 210 -0.17 9.20 -0.88
N ILE A 211 0.17 8.57 -2.00
CA ILE A 211 1.26 8.97 -2.89
C ILE A 211 0.72 9.42 -4.25
N SER A 212 1.31 10.49 -4.81
CA SER A 212 0.96 11.00 -6.14
C SER A 212 2.19 11.22 -7.00
N ARG A 213 1.98 11.25 -8.33
CA ARG A 213 2.97 11.68 -9.32
C ARG A 213 2.61 13.07 -9.80
N LEU A 214 3.47 14.05 -9.52
CA LEU A 214 3.30 15.43 -9.95
C LEU A 214 3.51 15.56 -11.46
N GLY A 215 3.10 16.70 -12.04
CA GLY A 215 3.33 17.02 -13.46
C GLY A 215 4.81 17.00 -13.85
N SER A 216 5.70 17.36 -12.92
CA SER A 216 7.16 17.24 -13.06
C SER A 216 7.68 15.80 -13.13
N GLY A 217 6.82 14.80 -12.92
CA GLY A 217 7.18 13.38 -12.88
C GLY A 217 7.72 12.91 -11.53
N ARG A 218 7.95 13.82 -10.58
CA ARG A 218 8.31 13.48 -9.20
C ARG A 218 7.17 12.75 -8.49
N ARG A 219 7.53 11.93 -7.51
CA ARG A 219 6.58 11.16 -6.69
C ARG A 219 6.67 11.65 -5.26
N VAL A 220 5.56 12.11 -4.72
CA VAL A 220 5.47 12.75 -3.39
C VAL A 220 4.34 12.14 -2.59
N LEU A 221 4.55 11.99 -1.28
CA LEU A 221 3.45 11.72 -0.35
C LEU A 221 2.57 12.95 -0.28
N VAL A 222 1.30 12.80 -0.58
CA VAL A 222 0.32 13.89 -0.53
C VAL A 222 -0.33 13.97 0.85
N SER A 223 -0.54 12.83 1.49
CA SER A 223 -1.19 12.76 2.80
C SER A 223 -0.75 11.52 3.57
N ILE A 224 -0.66 11.65 4.89
CA ILE A 224 -0.68 10.51 5.83
C ILE A 224 -1.93 10.70 6.69
N THR A 225 -2.90 9.82 6.55
CA THR A 225 -4.19 9.88 7.23
C THR A 225 -4.33 8.69 8.18
N GLU A 226 -4.63 8.96 9.44
CA GLU A 226 -4.97 7.95 10.44
C GLU A 226 -6.48 7.70 10.45
N ILE A 227 -6.88 6.44 10.63
CA ILE A 227 -8.27 6.06 10.88
C ILE A 227 -8.52 6.09 12.38
N THR A 228 -9.51 6.86 12.83
CA THR A 228 -9.76 7.09 14.26
C THR A 228 -10.98 6.34 14.79
N GLY A 229 -11.82 5.80 13.90
CA GLY A 229 -13.00 5.03 14.29
C GLY A 229 -14.17 5.24 13.34
N VAL A 230 -15.39 5.17 13.90
CA VAL A 230 -16.65 5.39 13.18
C VAL A 230 -17.56 6.29 14.02
N SER A 231 -18.07 7.37 13.43
CA SER A 231 -19.06 8.28 14.00
C SER A 231 -20.12 8.59 12.96
N ASP A 232 -21.40 8.64 13.36
CA ASP A 232 -22.53 8.96 12.47
C ASP A 232 -22.53 8.15 11.17
N ASN A 233 -22.20 6.86 11.30
CA ASN A 233 -22.07 5.92 10.18
C ASN A 233 -21.02 6.30 9.12
N LEU A 234 -20.05 7.12 9.48
CA LEU A 234 -18.90 7.49 8.66
C LEU A 234 -17.61 7.06 9.35
N ILE A 235 -16.67 6.55 8.56
CA ILE A 235 -15.31 6.29 9.06
C ILE A 235 -14.67 7.65 9.34
N THR A 236 -14.27 7.86 10.59
CA THR A 236 -13.60 9.09 11.01
C THR A 236 -12.10 8.96 10.80
N THR A 237 -11.48 10.05 10.36
CA THR A 237 -10.06 10.09 10.09
C THR A 237 -9.44 11.38 10.62
N GLN A 238 -8.14 11.36 10.88
CA GLN A 238 -7.35 12.57 11.11
C GLN A 238 -6.16 12.60 10.16
N GLU A 239 -5.94 13.73 9.52
CA GLU A 239 -4.79 13.89 8.62
C GLU A 239 -3.58 14.36 9.43
N MET A 240 -2.52 13.57 9.42
CA MET A 240 -1.29 13.87 10.16
C MET A 240 -0.42 14.86 9.39
N PHE A 241 -0.33 14.65 8.08
CA PHE A 241 0.47 15.43 7.16
C PHE A 241 -0.30 15.70 5.88
N ARG A 242 -0.11 16.91 5.33
CA ARG A 242 -0.59 17.31 4.01
C ARG A 242 0.54 17.93 3.21
N HIS A 243 0.68 17.52 1.96
CA HIS A 243 1.54 18.17 0.98
C HIS A 243 0.88 19.43 0.44
N GLU A 244 1.63 20.51 0.46
CA GLU A 244 1.29 21.78 -0.18
C GLU A 244 2.40 22.18 -1.14
N LEU A 245 1.99 22.64 -2.32
CA LEU A 245 2.88 23.22 -3.29
C LEU A 245 2.98 24.72 -3.01
N GLN A 246 4.18 25.19 -2.66
CA GLN A 246 4.49 26.61 -2.60
C GLN A 246 5.24 27.04 -3.84
N ILE A 247 5.02 28.28 -4.27
CA ILE A 247 5.78 28.89 -5.37
C ILE A 247 6.68 29.94 -4.73
N ASP A 248 7.99 29.83 -4.96
CA ASP A 248 8.95 30.81 -4.46
C ASP A 248 8.95 32.11 -5.29
N ALA A 249 9.72 33.10 -4.84
CA ALA A 249 9.83 34.40 -5.52
C ALA A 249 10.37 34.31 -6.96
N ASN A 250 10.99 33.19 -7.33
CA ASN A 250 11.53 32.92 -8.67
C ASN A 250 10.59 32.05 -9.53
N GLY A 251 9.38 31.75 -9.04
CA GLY A 251 8.41 30.91 -9.74
C GLY A 251 8.68 29.41 -9.64
N ARG A 252 9.59 28.97 -8.75
CA ARG A 252 9.91 27.56 -8.57
C ARG A 252 8.95 26.91 -7.57
N GLU A 253 8.47 25.73 -7.94
CA GLU A 253 7.69 24.85 -7.07
C GLU A 253 8.57 24.28 -5.94
N ILE A 254 8.16 24.54 -4.70
CA ILE A 254 8.73 24.02 -3.47
C ILE A 254 7.68 23.13 -2.80
N ASP A 255 8.05 21.87 -2.54
CA ASP A 255 7.21 20.97 -1.75
C ASP A 255 7.31 21.36 -0.28
N ARG A 256 6.16 21.47 0.37
CA ARG A 256 6.07 21.61 1.82
C ARG A 256 5.12 20.57 2.37
N TRP A 257 5.48 19.96 3.49
CA TRP A 257 4.56 19.15 4.27
C TRP A 257 4.18 19.90 5.54
N ILE A 258 2.88 20.05 5.76
CA ILE A 258 2.36 20.66 6.98
C ILE A 258 1.89 19.53 7.89
N GLY A 259 2.52 19.41 9.06
CA GLY A 259 2.00 18.61 10.16
C GLY A 259 0.81 19.33 10.78
N LEU A 260 -0.36 18.68 10.86
CA LEU A 260 -1.59 19.32 11.34
C LEU A 260 -1.69 19.40 12.88
N GLY A 261 -0.61 19.13 13.62
CA GLY A 261 -0.57 19.27 15.07
C GLY A 261 -1.18 18.11 15.86
N PHE A 262 -1.73 17.09 15.20
CA PHE A 262 -2.37 15.95 15.87
C PHE A 262 -1.36 14.90 16.32
N GLN A 263 -1.56 14.35 17.52
CA GLN A 263 -0.85 13.15 17.96
C GLN A 263 -1.59 11.91 17.46
N PRO A 264 -0.87 10.84 17.06
CA PRO A 264 -1.52 9.61 16.66
C PRO A 264 -2.42 9.03 17.75
N HIS A 265 -3.64 8.65 17.39
CA HIS A 265 -4.61 8.03 18.29
C HIS A 265 -4.31 6.54 18.52
N SER A 266 -3.71 5.86 17.54
CA SER A 266 -3.43 4.43 17.59
C SER A 266 -2.50 4.08 18.76
N HIS A 267 -3.00 3.22 19.66
CA HIS A 267 -2.25 2.69 20.81
C HIS A 267 -0.97 1.95 20.40
N LYS A 268 -0.90 1.45 19.15
CA LYS A 268 0.28 0.84 18.55
C LYS A 268 1.48 1.78 18.48
N LEU A 269 1.23 3.09 18.48
CA LEU A 269 2.26 4.14 18.46
C LEU A 269 2.58 4.71 19.84
N GLU A 270 1.95 4.22 20.92
CA GLU A 270 2.28 4.62 22.29
C GLU A 270 3.79 4.54 22.61
N PRO A 271 4.49 3.44 22.28
CA PRO A 271 5.92 3.31 22.59
C PRO A 271 6.81 4.32 21.85
N PHE A 272 6.29 4.92 20.76
CA PHE A 272 7.01 5.86 19.91
C PHE A 272 6.64 7.32 20.18
N ARG A 273 5.71 7.61 21.11
CA ARG A 273 5.20 8.98 21.34
C ARG A 273 6.30 9.99 21.62
N GLN A 274 7.29 9.65 22.44
CA GLN A 274 8.38 10.57 22.75
C GLN A 274 9.24 10.88 21.51
N LEU A 275 9.67 9.83 20.79
CA LEU A 275 10.43 9.94 19.54
C LEU A 275 9.67 10.78 18.50
N LEU A 276 8.36 10.53 18.36
CA LEU A 276 7.51 11.25 17.43
C LEU A 276 7.30 12.69 17.87
N ARG A 277 7.22 12.99 19.17
CA ARG A 277 7.14 14.40 19.62
C ARG A 277 8.38 15.19 19.24
N GLU A 278 9.56 14.62 19.47
CA GLU A 278 10.84 15.23 19.11
C GLU A 278 10.96 15.41 17.58
N SER A 279 10.51 14.44 16.79
CA SER A 279 10.62 14.49 15.33
C SER A 279 9.55 15.34 14.64
N LEU A 280 8.34 15.42 15.20
CA LEU A 280 7.19 16.13 14.62
C LEU A 280 7.08 17.58 15.10
N TYR A 281 7.59 17.87 16.31
CA TYR A 281 7.43 19.17 16.97
C TYR A 281 8.75 19.76 17.52
N GLY A 282 9.88 19.11 17.29
CA GLY A 282 11.20 19.60 17.70
C GLY A 282 11.67 20.74 16.81
N ASP A 283 11.22 21.95 17.14
CA ASP A 283 11.92 23.23 17.09
C ASP A 283 10.91 24.31 17.53
N TYR A 284 10.69 24.41 18.85
CA TYR A 284 10.09 25.56 19.53
C TYR A 284 10.89 25.87 20.79
#